data_AF-A0A7X8JYY0-F1
#
_entry.id   AF-A0A7X8JYY0-F1
#
_cell.length_a   1.000
_cell.length_b   1.000
_cell.length_c   1.000
_cell.angle_alpha   90.00
_cell.angle_beta   90.00
_cell.angle_gamma   90.00
#
_symmetry.space_group_name_H-M   'P 1'
#
loop_
_entity.id
_entity.type
_entity.pdbx_description
1 polymer ?
#
loop_
_entity_poly.entity_id
_entity_poly.type
_entity_poly.pdbx_seq_one_letter_code
_entity_poly.pdbx_strand_id
1 'polypeptide(L)'
;MLLSHPDKLLGEHLKNVCLIGDCIFLQKSISFENFSIDKIRQLNRINLLTHDLGKATSYFQEYIRSVNNNKQRNDEKKSHGLLSGV
;
A
#
# COMPACT_ATOMS: atom_id res chain seq x y z
N MET A 1 12.42 11.88 2.57
CA MET A 1 11.09 11.55 1.99
C MET A 1 10.93 10.04 1.91
N LEU A 2 9.75 9.50 2.20
CA LEU A 2 9.49 8.04 2.17
C LEU A 2 9.20 7.56 0.74
N LEU A 3 9.79 6.42 0.38
CA LEU A 3 9.65 5.79 -0.94
C LEU A 3 8.73 4.56 -0.90
N SER A 4 7.86 4.41 -1.91
CA SER A 4 7.17 3.15 -2.19
C SER A 4 7.99 2.26 -3.14
N HIS A 5 8.71 2.89 -4.07
CA HIS A 5 9.63 2.30 -5.04
C HIS A 5 10.86 3.21 -5.18
N PRO A 6 11.98 2.78 -5.80
CA PRO A 6 13.18 3.61 -5.89
C PRO A 6 12.92 5.04 -6.40
N ASP A 7 12.01 5.17 -7.37
CA ASP A 7 11.70 6.45 -8.02
C ASP A 7 10.30 6.98 -7.71
N LYS A 8 9.61 6.45 -6.68
CA LYS A 8 8.22 6.85 -6.35
C LYS A 8 8.04 7.13 -4.86
N LEU A 9 7.43 8.27 -4.55
CA LEU A 9 7.06 8.63 -3.18
C LEU A 9 5.93 7.76 -2.64
N LEU A 10 6.02 7.38 -1.37
CA LEU A 10 5.02 6.54 -0.70
C LEU A 10 3.65 7.22 -0.61
N GLY A 11 3.61 8.50 -0.23
CA GLY A 11 2.35 9.24 -0.10
C GLY A 11 1.62 9.41 -1.43
N GLU A 12 2.34 9.64 -2.52
CA GLU A 12 1.76 9.73 -3.87
C GLU A 12 1.23 8.38 -4.33
N HIS A 13 1.98 7.30 -4.10
CA HIS A 13 1.53 5.93 -4.37
C HIS A 13 0.22 5.59 -3.65
N LEU A 14 0.16 5.80 -2.33
CA LEU A 14 -1.04 5.51 -1.54
C LEU A 14 -2.26 6.34 -1.98
N LYS A 15 -2.04 7.63 -2.27
CA LYS A 15 -3.10 8.52 -2.79
C LYS A 15 -3.64 8.01 -4.13
N ASN A 16 -2.75 7.67 -5.06
CA ASN A 16 -3.14 7.23 -6.41
C ASN A 16 -3.86 5.87 -6.36
N VAL A 17 -3.36 4.93 -5.56
CA VAL A 17 -4.01 3.62 -5.34
C VAL A 17 -5.41 3.79 -4.73
N CYS A 18 -5.57 4.67 -3.73
CA CYS A 18 -6.86 4.98 -3.13
C CYS A 18 -7.84 5.57 -4.17
N LEU A 19 -7.41 6.52 -4.99
CA LEU A 19 -8.25 7.11 -6.05
C LEU A 19 -8.70 6.07 -7.09
N ILE A 20 -7.77 5.27 -7.60
CA ILE A 20 -8.09 4.22 -8.59
C ILE A 20 -9.03 3.19 -7.98
N GLY A 21 -8.73 2.70 -6.77
CA GLY A 21 -9.55 1.70 -6.10
C GLY A 21 -10.95 2.20 -5.72
N ASP A 22 -11.10 3.48 -5.37
CA ASP A 22 -12.40 4.11 -5.13
C ASP A 22 -13.22 4.23 -6.41
N CYS A 23 -12.60 4.57 -7.55
CA CYS A 23 -13.26 4.55 -8.85
C CYS A 23 -13.72 3.13 -9.23
N ILE A 24 -12.88 2.12 -9.04
CA ILE A 24 -13.24 0.71 -9.29
C ILE A 24 -14.40 0.30 -8.40
N PHE A 25 -14.37 0.65 -7.11
CA PHE A 25 -15.44 0.36 -6.15
C PHE A 25 -16.79 0.89 -6.63
N LEU A 26 -16.84 2.15 -7.11
CA LEU A 26 -18.07 2.78 -7.61
C LEU A 26 -18.61 2.12 -8.89
N GLN A 27 -17.75 1.44 -9.65
CA GLN A 27 -18.15 0.70 -10.86
C GLN A 27 -18.66 -0.72 -10.56
N LYS A 28 -18.44 -1.23 -9.36
CA LYS A 28 -18.90 -2.57 -8.97
C LYS A 28 -20.31 -2.49 -8.39
N SER A 29 -21.20 -3.34 -8.91
CA SER A 29 -22.48 -3.61 -8.24
C SER A 29 -22.23 -4.61 -7.12
N ILE A 30 -22.07 -4.09 -5.89
CA ILE A 30 -21.84 -4.86 -4.68
C ILE A 30 -22.94 -4.55 -3.66
N SER A 31 -23.44 -5.60 -3.02
CA SER A 31 -24.43 -5.51 -1.95
C SER A 31 -23.99 -6.42 -0.81
N PHE A 32 -24.06 -5.89 0.42
CA PHE A 32 -23.73 -6.62 1.63
C PHE A 32 -24.93 -6.51 2.58
N GLU A 33 -25.48 -7.64 3.02
CA GLU A 33 -26.71 -7.67 3.84
C GLU A 33 -26.58 -6.86 5.13
N ASN A 34 -25.39 -6.89 5.76
CA ASN A 34 -25.16 -6.32 7.08
C ASN A 34 -24.46 -4.95 7.07
N PHE A 35 -24.13 -4.41 5.89
CA PHE A 35 -23.34 -3.19 5.79
C PHE A 35 -23.84 -2.27 4.67
N SER A 36 -24.09 -1.02 5.02
CA SER A 36 -24.33 0.05 4.04
C SER A 36 -23.13 0.19 3.10
N ILE A 37 -23.41 0.49 1.83
CA ILE A 37 -22.38 0.72 0.82
C ILE A 37 -21.33 1.77 1.24
N ASP A 38 -21.73 2.82 1.96
CA ASP A 38 -20.82 3.86 2.44
C ASP A 38 -19.80 3.35 3.45
N LYS A 39 -20.21 2.46 4.38
CA LYS A 39 -19.31 1.80 5.32
C LYS A 39 -18.31 0.89 4.61
N ILE A 40 -18.76 0.16 3.60
CA ILE A 40 -17.87 -0.69 2.79
C ILE A 40 -16.89 0.18 2.00
N ARG A 41 -17.35 1.29 1.42
CA ARG A 41 -16.48 2.24 0.70
C ARG A 41 -15.43 2.85 1.64
N GLN A 42 -15.84 3.23 2.86
CA GLN A 42 -14.93 3.75 3.88
C GLN A 42 -13.85 2.72 4.24
N LEU A 43 -14.26 1.47 4.48
CA LEU A 43 -13.32 0.37 4.76
C LEU A 43 -12.35 0.14 3.60
N ASN A 44 -12.85 0.12 2.37
CA ASN A 44 -12.02 0.00 1.16
C ASN A 44 -10.97 1.13 1.09
N ARG A 45 -11.38 2.38 1.34
CA ARG A 45 -10.45 3.53 1.33
C ARG A 45 -9.40 3.43 2.43
N ILE A 46 -9.77 2.97 3.63
CA ILE A 46 -8.82 2.73 4.72
C ILE A 46 -7.80 1.68 4.26
N ASN A 47 -8.25 0.51 3.81
CA ASN A 47 -7.36 -0.55 3.34
C ASN A 47 -6.40 -0.05 2.24
N LEU A 48 -6.91 0.66 1.23
CA LEU A 48 -6.07 1.18 0.13
C LEU A 48 -5.03 2.19 0.61
N LEU A 49 -5.36 3.03 1.60
CA LEU A 49 -4.42 4.00 2.17
C LEU A 49 -3.42 3.36 3.14
N THR A 50 -3.74 2.19 3.71
CA THR A 50 -2.91 1.58 4.76
C THR A 50 -2.16 0.33 4.35
N HIS A 51 -2.50 -0.31 3.23
CA HIS A 51 -1.91 -1.59 2.77
C HIS A 51 -0.39 -1.57 2.58
N ASP A 52 0.22 -0.39 2.51
CA ASP A 52 1.66 -0.22 2.29
C ASP A 52 2.33 0.59 3.41
N LEU A 53 1.68 0.74 4.58
CA LEU A 53 2.25 1.44 5.73
C LEU A 53 3.56 0.81 6.21
N GLY A 54 3.73 -0.50 6.04
CA GLY A 54 4.99 -1.19 6.34
C GLY A 54 6.20 -0.62 5.58
N LYS A 55 5.97 0.04 4.43
CA LYS A 55 7.02 0.72 3.67
C LYS A 55 7.57 1.95 4.38
N ALA A 56 6.85 2.53 5.34
CA ALA A 56 7.33 3.67 6.13
C ALA A 56 8.38 3.27 7.19
N THR A 57 8.59 1.98 7.43
CA THR A 57 9.60 1.50 8.40
C THR A 57 11.03 1.83 7.96
N SER A 58 11.92 2.08 8.92
CA SER A 58 13.35 2.30 8.64
C SER A 58 13.96 1.15 7.85
N TYR A 59 13.64 -0.09 8.24
CA TYR A 59 14.09 -1.30 7.54
C TYR A 59 13.75 -1.29 6.05
N PHE A 60 12.47 -1.02 5.69
CA PHE A 60 12.09 -0.98 4.28
C PHE A 60 12.74 0.20 3.55
N GLN A 61 12.84 1.36 4.19
CA GLN A 61 13.44 2.55 3.58
C GLN A 61 14.95 2.38 3.31
N GLU A 62 15.67 1.71 4.20
CA GLU A 62 17.07 1.32 3.99
C GLU A 62 17.17 0.31 2.84
N TYR A 63 16.31 -0.71 2.85
CA TYR A 63 16.25 -1.71 1.80
C TYR A 63 16.01 -1.09 0.41
N ILE A 64 14.94 -0.31 0.24
CA ILE A 64 14.52 0.20 -1.08
C ILE A 64 15.55 1.18 -1.67
N ARG A 65 16.30 1.92 -0.82
CA ARG A 65 17.41 2.78 -1.26
C ARG A 65 18.66 2.01 -1.64
N SER A 66 18.85 0.82 -1.08
CA SER A 66 19.99 -0.06 -1.40
C SER A 66 19.82 -0.79 -2.73
N VAL A 67 18.59 -0.90 -3.26
CA VAL A 67 18.28 -1.62 -4.51
C VAL A 67 19.06 -1.06 -5.71
N ASN A 68 19.23 0.26 -5.80
CA ASN A 68 19.98 0.88 -6.89
C ASN A 68 21.51 0.69 -6.77
N ASN A 69 22.01 0.23 -5.62
CA ASN A 69 23.45 0.09 -5.35
C ASN A 69 23.99 -1.33 -5.62
N ASN A 70 23.24 -2.20 -6.32
CA ASN A 70 23.64 -3.57 -6.72
C ASN A 70 24.12 -4.52 -5.59
N LYS A 71 24.02 -4.13 -4.31
CA LYS A 71 24.17 -5.02 -3.17
C LYS A 71 22.85 -5.73 -2.93
N GLN A 72 22.56 -6.77 -3.73
CA GLN A 72 21.43 -7.66 -3.45
C GLN A 72 21.67 -8.38 -2.12
N ARG A 73 21.21 -7.80 -1.01
CA ARG A 73 20.95 -8.54 0.22
C ARG A 73 19.66 -9.31 -0.01
N ASN A 74 19.71 -10.54 -0.52
CA ASN A 74 18.56 -11.45 -0.49
C ASN A 74 18.35 -11.89 0.96
N ASP A 75 17.71 -11.02 1.74
CA ASP A 75 17.39 -11.22 3.14
C ASP A 75 15.87 -11.46 3.26
N GLU A 76 15.48 -12.51 3.95
CA GLU A 76 14.08 -12.96 4.10
C GLU A 76 13.18 -11.87 4.73
N LYS A 77 13.79 -10.91 5.43
CA LYS A 77 13.16 -9.74 6.01
C LYS A 77 12.57 -8.74 4.99
N LYS A 78 12.81 -8.91 3.68
CA LYS A 78 12.20 -8.10 2.59
C LYS A 78 10.69 -8.19 2.46
N SER A 79 10.05 -9.13 3.16
CA SER A 79 8.60 -9.31 3.11
C SER A 79 7.89 -8.16 3.84
N HIS A 80 7.82 -7.00 3.20
CA HIS A 80 6.95 -5.89 3.60
C HIS A 80 5.49 -6.31 3.60
N GLY A 81 5.10 -7.35 2.85
CA GLY A 81 3.79 -7.97 2.93
C GLY A 81 3.44 -8.54 4.31
N LEU A 82 4.43 -8.86 5.16
CA LEU A 82 4.21 -9.28 6.56
C LEU A 82 4.04 -8.10 7.53
N LEU A 83 4.72 -6.96 7.29
CA LEU A 83 4.63 -5.74 8.11
C LEU A 83 3.44 -4.85 7.72
N SER A 84 3.12 -4.85 6.43
CA SER A 84 1.87 -4.33 5.89
C SER A 84 0.71 -5.31 6.11
N GLY A 85 1.03 -6.58 6.37
CA GLY A 85 0.10 -7.63 6.81
C GLY A 85 -1.03 -7.88 5.84
N VAL A 86 -0.75 -8.27 4.60
CA VAL A 86 -1.77 -8.48 3.53
C VAL A 86 -2.45 -7.18 3.06
#